data_AF-A0A520Q6Y0-F1
#
_entry.id   AF-A0A520Q6Y0-F1
#
_cell.length_a   1.000
_cell.length_b   1.000
_cell.length_c   1.000
_cell.angle_alpha   90.00
_cell.angle_beta   90.00
_cell.angle_gamma   90.00
#
_symmetry.space_group_name_H-M   'P 1'
#
loop_
_entity.id
_entity.type
_entity.pdbx_description
1 polymer ?
#
loop_
_entity_poly.entity_id
_entity_poly.type
_entity_poly.pdbx_seq_one_letter_code
_entity_poly.pdbx_strand_id
1 'polypeptide(L)'
;MLDAQHQSTGFHEKFVHEDALRFQQATQMARAAGDLLEQKLGRSEQEANSLGELLIRADLMSAGDADLHQAIKEAVEATTVNLTDPEITGIIELARTQTAPPSAFNNTHQQP
;
A
#
# COMPACT_ATOMS: atom_id res chain seq x y z
N MET A 1 -25.80 -24.01 29.90
CA MET A 1 -25.98 -23.40 28.57
C MET A 1 -25.71 -21.91 28.70
N LEU A 2 -24.45 -21.46 28.65
CA LEU A 2 -24.13 -20.03 28.75
C LEU A 2 -22.72 -19.69 28.25
N ASP A 3 -22.28 -20.22 27.10
CA ASP A 3 -20.90 -19.97 26.61
C ASP A 3 -20.79 -19.77 25.09
N ALA A 4 -21.79 -19.15 24.45
CA ALA A 4 -21.72 -18.78 23.03
C ALA A 4 -21.74 -17.26 22.77
N GLN A 5 -22.17 -16.45 23.74
CA GLN A 5 -22.49 -15.04 23.49
C GLN A 5 -21.31 -14.07 23.64
N HIS A 6 -20.18 -14.49 24.21
CA HIS A 6 -19.00 -13.62 24.39
C HIS A 6 -17.98 -13.69 23.24
N GLN A 7 -18.04 -14.71 22.38
CA GLN A 7 -17.13 -14.81 21.23
C GLN A 7 -17.65 -14.10 19.98
N SER A 8 -18.95 -13.81 19.89
CA SER A 8 -19.50 -13.21 18.67
C SER A 8 -19.11 -11.73 18.49
N THR A 9 -18.94 -10.96 19.57
CA THR A 9 -18.63 -9.52 19.51
C THR A 9 -17.15 -9.27 19.23
N GLY A 10 -16.25 -9.98 19.92
CA GLY A 10 -14.81 -9.77 19.78
C GLY A 10 -14.23 -10.22 18.43
N PHE A 11 -14.87 -11.17 17.73
CA PHE A 11 -14.49 -11.53 16.36
C PHE A 11 -15.00 -10.49 15.35
N HIS A 12 -16.21 -9.96 15.48
CA HIS A 12 -16.67 -8.90 14.57
C HIS A 12 -15.84 -7.62 14.69
N GLU A 13 -15.53 -7.18 15.92
CA GLU A 13 -14.75 -5.95 16.13
C GLU A 13 -13.29 -6.07 15.66
N LYS A 14 -12.64 -7.22 15.90
CA LYS A 14 -11.26 -7.45 15.44
C LYS A 14 -11.17 -7.47 13.93
N PHE A 15 -12.07 -8.17 13.26
CA PHE A 15 -12.03 -8.27 11.80
C PHE A 15 -12.33 -6.91 11.13
N VAL A 16 -13.28 -6.13 11.65
CA VAL A 16 -13.54 -4.76 11.16
C VAL A 16 -12.33 -3.86 11.37
N HIS A 17 -11.63 -3.99 12.49
CA HIS A 17 -10.42 -3.21 12.76
C HIS A 17 -9.24 -3.62 11.86
N GLU A 18 -9.04 -4.92 11.65
CA GLU A 18 -8.00 -5.44 10.77
C GLU A 18 -8.25 -5.05 9.31
N ASP A 19 -9.49 -5.13 8.84
CA ASP A 19 -9.85 -4.70 7.47
C ASP A 19 -9.64 -3.20 7.27
N ALA A 20 -10.06 -2.38 8.25
CA ALA A 20 -9.83 -0.94 8.22
C ALA A 20 -8.33 -0.58 8.26
N LEU A 21 -7.53 -1.30 9.05
CA LEU A 21 -6.09 -1.08 9.14
C LEU A 21 -5.40 -1.45 7.81
N ARG A 22 -5.78 -2.59 7.22
CA ARG A 22 -5.28 -3.02 5.90
C ARG A 22 -5.65 -2.02 4.82
N PHE A 23 -6.89 -1.53 4.83
CA PHE A 23 -7.35 -0.48 3.91
C PHE A 23 -6.53 0.81 4.05
N GLN A 24 -6.25 1.24 5.28
CA GLN A 24 -5.43 2.42 5.52
C GLN A 24 -3.98 2.22 5.09
N GLN A 25 -3.39 1.04 5.29
CA GLN A 25 -2.04 0.72 4.86
C GLN A 25 -1.92 0.67 3.33
N ALA A 26 -2.85 -0.03 2.67
CA ALA A 26 -3.01 -0.06 1.21
C ALA A 26 -3.08 1.35 0.63
N THR A 27 -3.95 2.19 1.20
CA THR A 27 -4.12 3.58 0.76
C THR A 27 -2.83 4.40 0.91
N GLN A 28 -2.13 4.26 2.04
CA GLN A 28 -0.87 4.95 2.28
C GLN A 28 0.23 4.49 1.32
N MET A 29 0.37 3.18 1.13
CA MET A 29 1.36 2.57 0.22
C MET A 29 1.13 3.04 -1.21
N ALA A 30 -0.10 2.97 -1.71
CA ALA A 30 -0.44 3.39 -3.06
C ALA A 30 -0.18 4.89 -3.30
N ARG A 31 -0.47 5.75 -2.30
CA ARG A 31 -0.10 7.18 -2.37
C ARG A 31 1.42 7.36 -2.43
N ALA A 32 2.18 6.68 -1.57
CA ALA A 32 3.64 6.77 -1.57
C ALA A 32 4.25 6.28 -2.91
N ALA A 33 3.67 5.24 -3.53
CA ALA A 33 4.07 4.78 -4.84
C ALA A 33 3.83 5.84 -5.94
N GLY A 34 2.70 6.54 -5.88
CA GLY A 34 2.39 7.67 -6.76
C GLY A 34 3.39 8.81 -6.62
N ASP A 35 3.70 9.21 -5.38
CA ASP A 35 4.68 10.27 -5.11
C ASP A 35 6.08 9.91 -5.63
N LEU A 36 6.51 8.65 -5.47
CA LEU A 36 7.78 8.15 -6.00
C LEU A 36 7.79 8.12 -7.52
N LEU A 37 6.67 7.74 -8.14
CA LEU A 37 6.54 7.71 -9.60
C LEU A 37 6.65 9.12 -10.17
N GLU A 38 5.98 10.09 -9.55
CA GLU A 38 5.91 11.47 -10.06
C GLU A 38 7.23 12.22 -9.85
N GLN A 39 7.96 11.92 -8.78
CA GLN A 39 9.35 12.33 -8.61
C GLN A 39 10.24 11.81 -9.76
N LYS A 40 10.00 10.58 -10.24
CA LYS A 40 10.71 10.02 -11.40
C LYS A 40 10.28 10.66 -12.72
N LEU A 41 9.01 11.02 -12.84
CA LEU A 41 8.43 11.63 -14.05
C LEU A 41 8.67 13.15 -14.14
N GLY A 42 9.03 13.81 -13.03
CA GLY A 42 9.23 15.26 -12.96
C GLY A 42 7.93 16.06 -13.08
N ARG A 43 6.79 15.47 -12.67
CA ARG A 43 5.44 16.02 -12.83
C ARG A 43 4.98 16.86 -11.64
N SER A 44 3.88 17.60 -11.82
CA SER A 44 3.32 18.48 -10.79
C SER A 44 2.51 17.70 -9.74
N GLU A 45 2.43 18.25 -8.53
CA GLU A 45 1.74 17.66 -7.37
C GLU A 45 0.27 17.29 -7.65
N GLN A 46 -0.40 17.99 -8.58
CA GLN A 46 -1.77 17.69 -8.99
C GLN A 46 -1.89 16.38 -9.80
N GLU A 47 -0.90 16.09 -10.66
CA GLU A 47 -0.84 14.81 -11.38
C GLU A 47 -0.54 13.68 -10.40
N ALA A 48 0.32 13.94 -9.41
CA ALA A 48 0.63 12.97 -8.36
C ALA A 48 -0.57 12.58 -7.51
N ASN A 49 -1.41 13.53 -7.14
CA ASN A 49 -2.61 13.22 -6.36
C ASN A 49 -3.62 12.39 -7.18
N SER A 50 -3.79 12.73 -8.47
CA SER A 50 -4.69 12.00 -9.39
C SER A 50 -4.20 10.57 -9.64
N LEU A 51 -2.90 10.41 -9.83
CA LEU A 51 -2.26 9.10 -9.96
C LEU A 51 -2.41 8.30 -8.66
N GLY A 52 -2.15 8.91 -7.51
CA GLY A 52 -2.32 8.27 -6.20
C GLY A 52 -3.73 7.72 -6.01
N GLU A 53 -4.77 8.48 -6.34
CA GLU A 53 -6.16 7.98 -6.26
C GLU A 53 -6.44 6.78 -7.18
N LEU A 54 -5.84 6.77 -8.37
CA LEU A 54 -5.95 5.66 -9.31
C LEU A 54 -5.25 4.41 -8.75
N LEU A 55 -4.04 4.57 -8.22
CA LEU A 55 -3.28 3.48 -7.61
C LEU A 55 -3.97 2.91 -6.37
N ILE A 56 -4.60 3.75 -5.54
CA ILE A 56 -5.38 3.30 -4.39
C ILE A 56 -6.54 2.41 -4.84
N ARG A 57 -7.27 2.80 -5.89
CA ARG A 57 -8.38 1.98 -6.40
C ARG A 57 -7.88 0.65 -6.96
N ALA A 58 -6.74 0.64 -7.64
CA ALA A 58 -6.13 -0.56 -8.19
C ALA A 58 -5.72 -1.54 -7.07
N ASP A 59 -5.07 -1.05 -6.01
CA ASP A 59 -4.63 -1.84 -4.86
C ASP A 59 -5.81 -2.47 -4.08
N LEU A 60 -7.00 -1.86 -4.15
CA LEU A 60 -8.21 -2.35 -3.49
C LEU A 60 -9.01 -3.37 -4.33
N MET A 61 -8.77 -3.45 -5.65
CA MET A 61 -9.53 -4.33 -6.55
C MET A 61 -9.11 -5.80 -6.45
N SER A 62 -7.88 -6.08 -6.04
CA SER A 62 -7.33 -7.43 -6.03
C SER A 62 -6.47 -7.69 -4.80
N ALA A 63 -6.37 -8.97 -4.43
CA ALA A 63 -5.50 -9.38 -3.35
C ALA A 63 -4.04 -9.40 -3.84
N GLY A 64 -3.34 -8.29 -3.67
CA GLY A 64 -1.91 -8.15 -3.95
C GLY A 64 -1.59 -7.06 -4.98
N ASP A 65 -0.32 -7.01 -5.39
CA ASP A 65 0.22 -5.87 -6.15
C ASP A 65 -0.04 -5.93 -7.67
N ALA A 66 -0.80 -6.92 -8.17
CA ALA A 66 -0.93 -7.15 -9.61
C ALA A 66 -1.64 -6.00 -10.33
N ASP A 67 -2.79 -5.57 -9.82
CA ASP A 67 -3.56 -4.44 -10.36
C ASP A 67 -2.81 -3.12 -10.16
N LEU A 68 -2.15 -2.95 -9.02
CA LEU A 68 -1.29 -1.80 -8.76
C LEU A 68 -0.14 -1.71 -9.77
N HIS A 69 0.53 -2.83 -10.04
CA HIS A 69 1.63 -2.91 -11.00
C HIS A 69 1.16 -2.58 -12.42
N GLN A 70 0.01 -3.14 -12.83
CA GLN A 70 -0.58 -2.85 -14.13
C GLN A 70 -0.98 -1.37 -14.26
N ALA A 71 -1.56 -0.78 -13.21
CA ALA A 71 -1.92 0.63 -13.18
C ALA A 71 -0.70 1.56 -13.30
N ILE A 72 0.41 1.24 -12.62
CA ILE A 72 1.67 1.98 -12.78
C ILE A 72 2.20 1.85 -14.20
N LYS A 73 2.16 0.64 -14.77
CA LYS A 73 2.60 0.38 -16.15
C LYS A 73 1.83 1.22 -17.17
N GLU A 74 0.50 1.21 -17.10
CA GLU A 74 -0.35 2.03 -17.98
C GLU A 74 -0.10 3.53 -17.78
N ALA A 75 0.09 3.96 -16.53
CA ALA A 75 0.39 5.35 -16.21
C ALA A 75 1.72 5.83 -16.81
N VAL A 76 2.74 4.96 -16.89
CA VAL A 76 4.03 5.30 -17.52
C VAL A 76 4.04 5.14 -19.04
N GLU A 77 3.26 4.22 -19.61
CA GLU A 77 3.08 4.07 -21.06
C GLU A 77 2.48 5.34 -21.69
N ALA A 78 1.69 6.10 -20.93
CA ALA A 78 1.18 7.41 -21.34
C ALA A 78 2.27 8.52 -21.30
N THR A 79 3.52 8.19 -20.98
CA THR A 79 4.62 9.14 -20.78
C THR A 79 5.82 8.81 -21.65
N THR A 80 6.81 9.71 -21.68
CA THR A 80 8.09 9.47 -22.34
C THR A 80 9.06 8.60 -21.52
N VAL A 81 8.71 8.25 -20.28
CA VAL A 81 9.54 7.42 -19.40
C VAL A 81 9.12 5.97 -19.55
N ASN A 82 10.07 5.12 -19.94
CA ASN A 82 9.86 3.68 -20.00
C ASN A 82 10.36 3.04 -18.70
N LEU A 83 9.46 2.55 -17.86
CA LEU A 83 9.82 1.73 -16.70
C LEU A 83 9.67 0.26 -17.02
N THR A 84 10.67 -0.53 -16.62
CA THR A 84 10.62 -1.98 -16.70
C THR A 84 9.85 -2.57 -15.51
N ASP A 85 9.26 -3.76 -15.67
CA ASP A 85 8.55 -4.46 -14.58
C ASP A 85 9.37 -4.57 -13.26
N PRO A 86 10.70 -4.86 -13.25
CA PRO A 86 11.48 -4.83 -12.01
C PRO A 86 11.61 -3.43 -11.39
N GLU A 87 11.61 -2.35 -12.18
CA GLU A 87 11.62 -0.98 -11.65
C GLU A 87 10.28 -0.63 -10.99
N ILE A 88 9.17 -1.02 -11.62
CA ILE A 88 7.83 -0.85 -11.05
C ILE A 88 7.71 -1.62 -9.73
N THR A 89 8.17 -2.88 -9.72
CA THR A 89 8.22 -3.70 -8.51
C THR A 89 9.07 -3.04 -7.42
N GLY A 90 10.22 -2.46 -7.78
CA GLY A 90 11.07 -1.72 -6.85
C GLY A 90 10.40 -0.47 -6.27
N ILE A 91 9.59 0.25 -7.05
CA ILE A 91 8.82 1.40 -6.56
C ILE A 91 7.76 0.95 -5.55
N ILE A 92 7.03 -0.12 -5.85
CA ILE A 92 6.00 -0.68 -4.94
C ILE A 92 6.65 -1.14 -3.62
N GLU A 93 7.76 -1.86 -3.69
CA GLU A 93 8.46 -2.33 -2.49
C GLU A 93 9.05 -1.18 -1.68
N LEU A 94 9.59 -0.14 -2.35
CA LEU A 94 10.07 1.05 -1.67
C LEU A 94 8.92 1.84 -1.01
N ALA A 95 7.75 1.91 -1.65
CA ALA A 95 6.57 2.52 -1.06
C ALA A 95 6.13 1.73 0.18
N ARG A 96 6.10 0.40 0.08
CA ARG A 96 5.74 -0.50 1.19
C ARG A 96 6.67 -0.36 2.38
N THR A 97 7.98 -0.24 2.17
CA THR A 97 8.94 -0.06 3.27
C THR A 97 8.80 1.29 3.97
N GLN A 98 8.31 2.33 3.27
CA GLN A 98 8.04 3.64 3.85
C GLN A 98 6.73 3.71 4.64
N THR A 99 5.73 2.91 4.24
CA THR A 99 4.38 2.94 4.84
C THR A 99 4.11 1.76 5.76
N ALA A 100 5.02 0.78 5.80
CA ALA A 100 4.99 -0.26 6.81
C ALA A 100 5.06 0.40 8.20
N PRO A 101 4.21 0.00 9.16
CA PRO A 101 4.40 0.41 10.54
C PRO A 101 5.83 0.00 10.94
N PRO A 102 6.56 0.82 11.72
CA PRO A 102 7.89 0.44 12.17
C PRO A 102 7.79 -0.95 12.81
N SER A 103 8.39 -1.93 12.15
CA SER A 103 8.44 -3.30 12.63
C SER A 103 8.85 -3.25 14.09
N ALA A 104 8.09 -3.92 14.96
CA ALA A 104 8.38 -4.10 16.38
C ALA A 104 9.62 -5.01 16.59
N PHE A 105 10.74 -4.65 15.96
CA PHE A 105 12.05 -5.27 16.11
C PHE A 105 13.06 -4.17 16.45
N ASN A 106 12.84 -3.52 17.58
CA ASN A 106 13.94 -2.99 18.37
C ASN A 106 13.73 -3.32 19.85
N ASN A 107 13.74 -4.63 20.16
CA ASN A 107 14.18 -5.08 21.47
C ASN A 107 15.60 -5.60 21.32
N THR A 108 16.52 -4.64 21.25
CA THR A 108 17.89 -4.84 21.69
C THR A 108 17.85 -5.01 23.21
N HIS A 109 17.36 -6.16 23.69
CA HIS A 109 17.63 -6.58 25.05
C HIS A 109 19.08 -7.06 25.10
N GLN A 110 19.91 -6.14 25.55
CA GLN A 110 21.09 -6.45 26.35
C GLN A 110 20.82 -7.64 27.28
N GLN A 111 21.79 -8.55 27.28
CA GLN A 111 22.35 -9.26 28.44
C GLN A 111 21.68 -10.55 28.92
N PRO A 112 22.43 -11.45 29.61
CA PRO A 112 23.74 -11.28 30.27
C PRO A 112 24.98 -11.46 29.39
#